data_AF-A0A1U9NBS0-F1
#
_entry.id   AF-A0A1U9NBS0-F1
#
_cell.length_a   1.000
_cell.length_b   1.000
_cell.length_c   1.000
_cell.angle_alpha   90.00
_cell.angle_beta   90.00
_cell.angle_gamma   90.00
#
_symmetry.space_group_name_H-M   'P 1'
#
loop_
_entity.id
_entity.type
_entity.pdbx_description
1 polymer ?
#
loop_
_entity_poly.entity_id
_entity_poly.type
_entity_poly.pdbx_seq_one_letter_code
_entity_poly.pdbx_strand_id
1 'polypeptide(L)'
;MKRGKFEPVRNLIRRTLPSRWAVALCATLALPALASGGGHKGAAEGINYIPITPPLVVNYGGPGKSRYIKAELSIRSENATDANTVTHHLPLIRDKLVSILSAQTDEIVSSAEGKEYLRTYALAEINKALLQVQGLATAETSATTSATASTTPAAEPAPTVTTTATATALPVVTPVKGPASDLYFNNFVVQK
;
A
#
# COMPACT_ATOMS: atom_id res chain seq x y z
N MET A 1 -71.15 -36.45 7.75
CA MET A 1 -72.14 -35.60 7.03
C MET A 1 -73.01 -34.95 8.09
N LYS A 2 -73.20 -33.63 8.26
CA LYS A 2 -73.13 -32.47 7.39
C LYS A 2 -72.71 -31.22 8.18
N ARG A 3 -72.12 -30.29 7.44
CA ARG A 3 -71.73 -28.91 7.77
C ARG A 3 -72.88 -28.11 8.41
N GLY A 4 -72.53 -27.27 9.40
CA GLY A 4 -73.34 -26.14 9.89
C GLY A 4 -72.40 -25.08 10.49
N LYS A 5 -71.72 -24.30 9.65
CA LYS A 5 -72.06 -22.92 9.28
C LYS A 5 -71.61 -21.91 10.35
N PHE A 6 -70.31 -21.62 10.32
CA PHE A 6 -69.72 -20.42 10.90
C PHE A 6 -69.99 -19.27 9.92
N GLU A 7 -70.74 -18.26 10.35
CA GLU A 7 -70.87 -16.96 9.68
C GLU A 7 -70.84 -15.84 10.75
N PRO A 8 -70.44 -14.60 10.38
CA PRO A 8 -69.53 -13.78 11.17
C PRO A 8 -70.19 -12.53 11.75
N VAL A 9 -69.61 -11.97 12.82
CA VAL A 9 -69.82 -10.55 13.15
C VAL A 9 -68.57 -9.76 12.80
N ARG A 10 -68.59 -9.39 11.53
CA ARG A 10 -67.93 -8.30 10.85
C ARG A 10 -67.76 -7.03 11.70
N ASN A 11 -66.56 -6.47 11.59
CA ASN A 11 -66.19 -5.06 11.78
C ASN A 11 -66.38 -4.44 13.16
N LEU A 12 -65.30 -3.91 13.72
CA LEU A 12 -64.96 -2.47 13.73
C LEU A 12 -63.68 -2.38 14.60
N ILE A 13 -62.55 -1.87 14.14
CA ILE A 13 -62.19 -0.46 14.30
C ILE A 13 -60.87 -0.29 13.54
N ARG A 14 -60.92 0.40 12.41
CA ARG A 14 -59.74 1.05 11.83
C ARG A 14 -59.33 2.15 12.81
N ARG A 15 -58.34 1.89 13.67
CA ARG A 15 -57.75 2.93 14.51
C ARG A 15 -56.47 3.43 13.84
N THR A 16 -56.63 4.57 13.19
CA THR A 16 -55.60 5.45 12.64
C THR A 16 -54.43 5.62 13.61
N LEU A 17 -53.23 5.16 13.24
CA LEU A 17 -51.99 5.52 13.91
C LEU A 17 -51.59 6.95 13.50
N PRO A 18 -51.26 7.85 14.43
CA PRO A 18 -50.98 9.25 14.11
C PRO A 18 -49.62 9.42 13.42
N SER A 19 -49.67 9.93 12.19
CA SER A 19 -48.59 10.30 11.25
C SER A 19 -47.52 11.29 11.77
N ARG A 20 -47.51 11.61 13.07
CA ARG A 20 -46.55 12.56 13.66
C ARG A 20 -45.27 11.89 14.16
N TRP A 21 -45.28 10.57 14.33
CA TRP A 21 -44.10 9.80 14.75
C TRP A 21 -43.20 9.39 13.58
N ALA A 22 -43.76 9.28 12.38
CA ALA A 22 -43.01 8.93 11.18
C ALA A 22 -42.03 10.05 10.74
N VAL A 23 -42.41 11.32 10.91
CA VAL A 23 -41.56 12.47 10.52
C VAL A 23 -40.38 12.65 11.49
N ALA A 24 -40.55 12.35 12.77
CA ALA A 24 -39.48 12.43 13.77
C ALA A 24 -38.42 11.33 13.61
N LEU A 25 -38.79 10.15 13.08
CA LEU A 25 -37.86 9.05 12.83
C LEU A 25 -37.02 9.25 11.55
N CYS A 26 -37.50 10.03 10.58
CA CYS A 26 -36.74 10.35 9.36
C CYS A 26 -35.71 11.47 9.57
N ALA A 27 -35.93 12.39 10.52
CA ALA A 27 -34.99 13.49 10.78
C ALA A 27 -33.72 13.05 11.54
N THR A 28 -33.75 11.93 12.26
CA THR A 28 -32.59 11.41 13.00
C THR A 28 -31.70 10.48 12.18
N LEU A 29 -32.15 10.04 11.00
CA LEU A 29 -31.41 9.16 10.08
C LEU A 29 -30.52 9.91 9.07
N ALA A 30 -30.58 11.25 9.04
CA ALA A 30 -29.85 12.07 8.05
C ALA A 30 -28.46 12.57 8.52
N LEU A 31 -28.02 12.24 9.74
CA LEU A 31 -26.83 12.90 10.33
C LEU A 31 -25.45 12.19 10.30
N PRO A 32 -25.21 10.96 9.78
CA PRO A 32 -23.85 10.41 9.80
C PRO A 32 -23.01 10.73 8.54
N ALA A 33 -23.48 11.57 7.61
CA ALA A 33 -22.81 11.75 6.31
C ALA A 33 -21.48 12.55 6.33
N LEU A 34 -21.06 13.12 7.46
CA LEU A 34 -19.91 14.04 7.53
C LEU A 34 -18.85 13.68 8.58
N ALA A 35 -18.76 12.40 8.99
CA ALA A 35 -17.80 11.94 9.99
C ALA A 35 -16.73 10.97 9.43
N SER A 36 -16.33 11.11 8.17
CA SER A 36 -15.23 10.34 7.57
C SER A 36 -14.10 11.25 7.07
N GLY A 37 -13.55 12.06 7.98
CA GLY A 37 -12.30 12.80 7.75
C GLY A 37 -11.24 12.28 8.69
N GLY A 38 -10.46 11.28 8.26
CA GLY A 38 -9.26 10.83 8.97
C GLY A 38 -8.21 11.94 8.97
N GLY A 39 -8.32 12.87 9.92
CA GLY A 39 -7.45 14.02 10.06
C GLY A 39 -6.01 13.59 10.34
N HIS A 40 -5.17 13.61 9.30
CA HIS A 40 -3.73 13.61 9.48
C HIS A 40 -3.36 15.00 10.02
N LYS A 41 -3.09 15.08 11.34
CA LYS A 41 -2.45 16.27 11.93
C LYS A 41 -1.19 16.57 11.12
N GLY A 42 -1.07 17.79 10.61
CA GLY A 42 0.07 18.25 9.82
C GLY A 42 1.40 17.94 10.52
N ALA A 43 2.42 17.61 9.73
CA ALA A 43 3.70 17.17 10.25
C ALA A 43 4.33 18.22 11.18
N ALA A 44 4.67 17.81 12.41
CA ALA A 44 5.42 18.64 13.35
C ALA A 44 6.86 18.85 12.85
N GLU A 45 7.46 19.98 13.23
CA GLU A 45 8.85 20.30 12.89
C GLU A 45 9.80 19.27 13.53
N GLY A 46 10.56 18.53 12.71
CA GLY A 46 11.52 17.50 13.14
C GLY A 46 11.23 16.11 12.57
N ILE A 47 11.82 15.07 13.19
CA ILE A 47 11.69 13.67 12.78
C ILE A 47 10.25 13.21 13.02
N ASN A 48 9.55 12.82 11.95
CA ASN A 48 8.18 12.34 12.01
C ASN A 48 8.08 10.85 11.67
N TYR A 49 7.19 10.14 12.35
CA TYR A 49 6.89 8.74 12.10
C TYR A 49 5.46 8.61 11.60
N ILE A 50 5.31 8.23 10.34
CA ILE A 50 4.03 8.15 9.63
C ILE A 50 3.62 6.67 9.56
N PRO A 51 2.58 6.24 10.30
CA PRO A 51 2.10 4.87 10.23
C PRO A 51 1.35 4.61 8.93
N ILE A 52 1.61 3.47 8.30
CA ILE A 52 0.85 3.01 7.13
C ILE A 52 -0.42 2.33 7.61
N THR A 53 -1.49 3.12 7.74
CA THR A 53 -2.82 2.66 8.15
C THR A 53 -3.74 2.63 6.94
N PRO A 54 -4.54 1.55 6.72
CA PRO A 54 -4.67 0.33 7.54
C PRO A 54 -3.49 -0.66 7.38
N PRO A 55 -3.38 -1.69 8.24
CA PRO A 55 -2.46 -2.80 8.02
C PRO A 55 -2.58 -3.39 6.61
N LEU A 56 -1.46 -3.83 6.04
CA LEU A 56 -1.43 -4.50 4.75
C LEU A 56 -1.73 -5.98 4.96
N VAL A 57 -2.71 -6.51 4.22
CA VAL A 57 -2.95 -7.95 4.13
C VAL A 57 -2.83 -8.32 2.66
N VAL A 58 -1.83 -9.12 2.33
CA VAL A 58 -1.49 -9.46 0.95
C VAL A 58 -1.30 -10.95 0.79
N ASN A 59 -1.80 -11.48 -0.31
CA ASN A 59 -1.48 -12.85 -0.71
C ASN A 59 -0.09 -12.88 -1.34
N TYR A 60 0.70 -13.88 -1.00
CA TYR A 60 2.04 -14.08 -1.54
C TYR A 60 2.23 -15.54 -1.98
N GLY A 61 3.18 -15.76 -2.89
CA GLY A 61 3.47 -17.08 -3.45
C GLY A 61 2.71 -17.41 -4.74
N GLY A 62 2.91 -18.64 -5.22
CA GLY A 62 2.43 -19.12 -6.52
C GLY A 62 1.14 -19.95 -6.48
N PRO A 63 0.77 -20.62 -7.60
CA PRO A 63 -0.44 -21.43 -7.68
C PRO A 63 -0.42 -22.57 -6.66
N GLY A 64 -1.42 -22.62 -5.79
CA GLY A 64 -1.52 -23.59 -4.71
C GLY A 64 -2.30 -23.05 -3.52
N LYS A 65 -1.88 -23.44 -2.30
CA LYS A 65 -2.47 -22.95 -1.05
C LYS A 65 -2.18 -21.46 -0.90
N SER A 66 -3.23 -20.64 -0.80
CA SER A 66 -3.10 -19.20 -0.60
C SER A 66 -2.49 -18.91 0.77
N ARG A 67 -1.32 -18.28 0.77
CA ARG A 67 -0.64 -17.79 1.97
C ARG A 67 -0.76 -16.28 2.00
N TYR A 68 -0.84 -15.71 3.19
CA TYR A 68 -1.00 -14.27 3.34
C TYR A 68 -0.03 -13.69 4.37
N ILE A 69 0.36 -12.44 4.14
CA ILE A 69 1.19 -11.65 5.04
C ILE A 69 0.32 -10.54 5.61
N LYS A 70 0.31 -10.40 6.93
CA LYS A 70 -0.18 -9.21 7.63
C LYS A 70 1.01 -8.36 8.03
N ALA A 71 1.15 -7.18 7.44
CA ALA A 71 2.23 -6.24 7.71
C ALA A 71 1.71 -4.90 8.23
N GLU A 72 2.20 -4.46 9.38
CA GLU A 72 2.03 -3.12 9.93
C GLU A 72 3.37 -2.40 9.81
N LEU A 73 3.39 -1.30 9.05
CA LEU A 73 4.62 -0.58 8.72
C LEU A 73 4.51 0.89 9.14
N SER A 74 5.65 1.50 9.42
CA SER A 74 5.78 2.95 9.63
C SER A 74 6.95 3.50 8.83
N ILE A 75 6.78 4.68 8.25
CA ILE A 75 7.83 5.40 7.55
C ILE A 75 8.35 6.51 8.46
N ARG A 76 9.67 6.64 8.55
CA ARG A 76 10.32 7.78 9.18
C ARG A 76 10.74 8.80 8.14
N SER A 77 10.49 10.06 8.44
CA SER A 77 10.93 11.20 7.64
C SER A 77 11.62 12.22 8.54
N GLU A 78 12.73 12.81 8.08
CA GLU A 78 13.54 13.74 8.88
C GLU A 78 12.98 15.17 8.93
N ASN A 79 12.27 15.60 7.89
CA ASN A 79 11.78 16.97 7.74
C ASN A 79 10.25 17.01 7.70
N ALA A 80 9.66 18.12 8.14
CA ALA A 80 8.21 18.31 8.08
C ALA A 80 7.68 18.35 6.62
N THR A 81 8.43 18.92 5.68
CA THR A 81 8.07 18.96 4.25
C THR A 81 8.04 17.57 3.64
N ASP A 82 9.06 16.76 3.92
CA ASP A 82 9.15 15.39 3.45
C ASP A 82 8.04 14.53 4.06
N ALA A 83 7.76 14.71 5.36
CA ALA A 83 6.68 14.03 6.06
C ALA A 83 5.30 14.36 5.46
N ASN A 84 5.05 15.63 5.11
CA ASN A 84 3.82 16.02 4.42
C ASN A 84 3.72 15.38 3.03
N THR A 85 4.84 15.27 2.32
CA THR A 85 4.88 14.63 1.00
C THR A 85 4.61 13.14 1.08
N VAL A 86 5.23 12.44 2.03
CA VAL A 86 4.97 11.02 2.33
C VAL A 86 3.50 10.82 2.70
N THR A 87 2.96 11.68 3.57
CA THR A 87 1.55 11.62 4.01
C THR A 87 0.59 11.82 2.84
N HIS A 88 0.87 12.80 1.98
CA HIS A 88 0.06 13.11 0.80
C HIS A 88 0.03 11.94 -0.20
N HIS A 89 1.15 11.26 -0.39
CA HIS A 89 1.29 10.15 -1.35
C HIS A 89 1.19 8.75 -0.70
N LEU A 90 0.60 8.64 0.50
CA LEU A 90 0.35 7.35 1.15
C LEU A 90 -0.35 6.31 0.24
N PRO A 91 -1.33 6.67 -0.61
CA PRO A 91 -1.96 5.71 -1.51
C PRO A 91 -0.97 5.05 -2.49
N LEU A 92 -0.02 5.83 -3.04
CA LEU A 92 1.02 5.33 -3.94
C LEU A 92 1.98 4.40 -3.21
N ILE A 93 2.43 4.81 -2.02
CA ILE A 93 3.35 4.03 -1.19
C ILE A 93 2.72 2.67 -0.85
N ARG A 94 1.42 2.66 -0.49
CA ARG A 94 0.67 1.45 -0.19
C ARG A 94 0.64 0.51 -1.39
N ASP A 95 0.32 1.02 -2.58
CA ASP A 95 0.28 0.22 -3.81
C ASP A 95 1.63 -0.46 -4.08
N LYS A 96 2.74 0.30 -3.97
CA LYS A 96 4.10 -0.25 -4.13
C LYS A 96 4.41 -1.34 -3.10
N LEU A 97 4.10 -1.11 -1.83
CA LEU A 97 4.30 -2.13 -0.79
C LEU A 97 3.49 -3.39 -1.06
N VAL A 98 2.23 -3.26 -1.49
CA VAL A 98 1.40 -4.42 -1.84
C VAL A 98 2.02 -5.21 -2.99
N SER A 99 2.43 -4.52 -4.07
CA SER A 99 3.08 -5.15 -5.22
C SER A 99 4.38 -5.87 -4.87
N ILE A 100 5.21 -5.26 -4.02
CA ILE A 100 6.49 -5.85 -3.59
C ILE A 100 6.23 -7.09 -2.75
N LEU A 101 5.33 -7.00 -1.76
CA LEU A 101 5.06 -8.10 -0.83
C LEU A 101 4.35 -9.28 -1.50
N SER A 102 3.49 -9.04 -2.50
CA SER A 102 2.81 -10.12 -3.23
C SER A 102 3.76 -10.97 -4.08
N ALA A 103 4.87 -10.40 -4.54
CA ALA A 103 5.85 -11.08 -5.39
C ALA A 103 6.86 -11.93 -4.60
N GLN A 104 6.81 -11.91 -3.26
CA GLN A 104 7.80 -12.58 -2.43
C GLN A 104 7.58 -14.09 -2.31
N THR A 105 8.69 -14.80 -2.07
CA THR A 105 8.72 -16.24 -1.80
C THR A 105 8.74 -16.51 -0.30
N ASP A 106 8.36 -17.74 0.08
CA ASP A 106 8.28 -18.17 1.49
C ASP A 106 9.63 -18.10 2.23
N GLU A 107 10.72 -18.34 1.49
CA GLU A 107 12.09 -18.31 2.01
C GLU A 107 12.49 -16.90 2.45
N ILE A 108 12.17 -15.90 1.62
CA ILE A 108 12.50 -14.49 1.89
C ILE A 108 11.68 -13.95 3.05
N VAL A 109 10.37 -14.22 3.09
CA VAL A 109 9.48 -13.64 4.11
C VAL A 109 9.58 -14.34 5.48
N SER A 110 10.07 -15.58 5.51
CA SER A 110 10.26 -16.33 6.76
C SER A 110 11.63 -16.06 7.39
N SER A 111 12.66 -15.77 6.60
CA SER A 111 14.03 -15.52 7.08
C SER A 111 14.21 -14.11 7.64
N ALA A 112 15.07 -13.95 8.66
CA ALA A 112 15.45 -12.64 9.20
C ALA A 112 16.21 -11.79 8.16
N GLU A 113 17.17 -12.40 7.46
CA GLU A 113 17.94 -11.73 6.41
C GLU A 113 17.04 -11.30 5.24
N GLY A 114 16.07 -12.14 4.88
CA GLY A 114 15.09 -11.82 3.84
C GLY A 114 14.19 -10.64 4.22
N LYS A 115 13.77 -10.53 5.49
CA LYS A 115 13.00 -9.37 5.97
C LYS A 115 13.81 -8.07 5.91
N GLU A 116 15.10 -8.10 6.28
CA GLU A 116 15.97 -6.91 6.16
C GLU A 116 16.23 -6.53 4.70
N TYR A 117 16.41 -7.52 3.83
CA TYR A 117 16.46 -7.28 2.39
C TYR A 117 15.15 -6.63 1.89
N LEU A 118 13.99 -7.13 2.29
CA LEU A 118 12.70 -6.53 1.92
C LEU A 118 12.55 -5.11 2.42
N ARG A 119 13.03 -4.82 3.63
CA ARG A 119 12.99 -3.49 4.23
C ARG A 119 13.77 -2.49 3.38
N THR A 120 15.01 -2.83 3.02
CA THR A 120 15.89 -1.97 2.21
C THR A 120 15.39 -1.86 0.77
N TYR A 121 14.96 -2.97 0.16
CA TYR A 121 14.38 -3.01 -1.18
C TYR A 121 13.11 -2.15 -1.29
N ALA A 122 12.17 -2.32 -0.36
CA ALA A 122 10.93 -1.55 -0.34
C ALA A 122 11.19 -0.05 -0.14
N LEU A 123 12.11 0.33 0.75
CA LEU A 123 12.48 1.73 0.95
C LEU A 123 13.01 2.37 -0.34
N ALA A 124 13.89 1.67 -1.05
CA ALA A 124 14.44 2.14 -2.32
C ALA A 124 13.36 2.33 -3.38
N GLU A 125 12.45 1.36 -3.55
CA GLU A 125 11.36 1.46 -4.53
C GLU A 125 10.33 2.54 -4.17
N ILE A 126 10.03 2.73 -2.88
CA ILE A 126 9.17 3.83 -2.42
C ILE A 126 9.81 5.17 -2.77
N ASN A 127 11.09 5.36 -2.46
CA ASN A 127 11.79 6.62 -2.76
C ASN A 127 11.83 6.88 -4.27
N LYS A 128 12.09 5.86 -5.10
CA LYS A 128 11.99 6.00 -6.57
C LYS A 128 10.60 6.44 -7.01
N ALA A 129 9.54 5.80 -6.51
CA ALA A 129 8.17 6.13 -6.87
C ALA A 129 7.78 7.57 -6.44
N LEU A 130 8.21 8.00 -5.26
CA LEU A 130 7.95 9.37 -4.77
C LEU A 130 8.69 10.42 -5.60
N LEU A 131 9.96 10.17 -5.97
CA LEU A 131 10.74 11.07 -6.82
C LEU A 131 10.16 11.21 -8.23
N GLN A 132 9.63 10.12 -8.79
CA GLN A 132 8.95 10.13 -10.10
C GLN A 132 7.72 11.05 -10.08
N VAL A 133 6.89 10.97 -9.04
CA VAL A 133 5.67 11.77 -8.92
C VAL A 133 5.97 13.24 -8.61
N GLN A 134 7.04 13.53 -7.88
CA GLN A 134 7.49 14.89 -7.59
C GLN A 134 8.17 15.58 -8.79
N GLY A 135 8.39 14.87 -9.91
CA GLY A 135 9.09 15.41 -11.07
C GLY A 135 10.59 15.65 -10.83
N LEU A 136 11.14 15.19 -9.70
CA LEU A 136 12.58 15.31 -9.39
C LEU A 136 13.44 14.29 -10.16
N ALA A 137 12.82 13.44 -11.00
CA ALA A 137 13.49 12.48 -11.87
C ALA A 137 14.06 13.09 -13.17
N THR A 138 14.29 14.41 -13.26
CA THR A 138 14.92 15.03 -14.46
C THR A 138 16.18 15.88 -14.14
N ALA A 139 16.68 15.91 -12.91
CA ALA A 139 17.74 16.86 -12.55
C ALA A 139 19.14 16.27 -12.25
N GLU A 140 19.36 14.95 -12.30
CA GLU A 140 20.67 14.35 -11.92
C GLU A 140 21.18 13.29 -12.92
N THR A 141 20.91 13.44 -14.23
CA THR A 141 21.66 12.69 -15.28
C THR A 141 21.90 13.52 -16.57
N SER A 142 21.65 14.83 -16.55
CA SER A 142 21.76 15.66 -17.76
C SER A 142 22.72 16.83 -17.57
N ALA A 143 23.97 16.54 -17.20
CA ALA A 143 25.06 17.53 -17.29
C ALA A 143 26.44 16.86 -17.47
N THR A 144 26.65 16.16 -18.59
CA THR A 144 27.91 16.29 -19.33
C THR A 144 27.57 16.17 -20.82
N THR A 145 27.16 17.30 -21.36
CA THR A 145 27.53 17.88 -22.65
C THR A 145 28.27 16.95 -23.62
N SER A 146 27.54 16.56 -24.66
CA SER A 146 27.94 16.60 -26.07
C SER A 146 29.43 16.85 -26.37
N ALA A 147 30.10 15.83 -26.88
CA ALA A 147 31.06 15.98 -27.97
C ALA A 147 30.67 14.99 -29.08
N THR A 148 30.09 15.54 -30.14
CA THR A 148 29.86 14.92 -31.44
C THR A 148 31.16 14.40 -32.03
N ALA A 149 31.23 13.11 -32.36
CA ALA A 149 31.93 12.62 -33.56
C ALA A 149 31.45 11.20 -33.89
N SER A 150 30.66 11.11 -34.95
CA SER A 150 30.33 9.90 -35.70
C SER A 150 31.59 9.13 -36.09
N THR A 151 31.54 7.79 -36.09
CA THR A 151 32.01 6.90 -37.20
C THR A 151 31.84 5.42 -36.80
N THR A 152 30.79 4.78 -37.32
CA THR A 152 30.71 3.35 -37.72
C THR A 152 31.69 3.13 -38.89
N PRO A 153 32.38 1.98 -39.15
CA PRO A 153 31.94 0.58 -38.99
C PRO A 153 33.03 -0.43 -38.54
N ALA A 154 32.58 -1.68 -38.36
CA ALA A 154 33.23 -2.94 -38.79
C ALA A 154 33.68 -3.94 -37.72
N ALA A 155 33.08 -5.13 -37.86
CA ALA A 155 33.65 -6.47 -37.62
C ALA A 155 33.65 -7.07 -36.20
N GLU A 156 32.62 -7.90 -35.99
CA GLU A 156 32.62 -9.17 -35.23
C GLU A 156 33.78 -10.10 -35.68
N PRO A 157 34.46 -10.86 -34.78
CA PRO A 157 33.94 -12.12 -34.23
C PRO A 157 34.20 -12.43 -32.74
N ALA A 158 33.29 -13.22 -32.15
CA ALA A 158 33.40 -13.95 -30.89
C ALA A 158 34.53 -15.03 -30.93
N PRO A 159 34.81 -15.86 -29.89
CA PRO A 159 34.19 -16.00 -28.56
C PRO A 159 35.21 -16.14 -27.40
N THR A 160 34.76 -16.13 -26.13
CA THR A 160 35.26 -17.04 -25.06
C THR A 160 34.31 -16.96 -23.86
N VAL A 161 33.64 -18.07 -23.60
CA VAL A 161 32.91 -18.40 -22.38
C VAL A 161 33.92 -18.86 -21.33
N THR A 162 33.81 -18.40 -20.09
CA THR A 162 34.37 -19.11 -18.93
C THR A 162 33.41 -18.99 -17.75
N THR A 163 32.83 -20.14 -17.42
CA THR A 163 32.08 -20.45 -16.20
C THR A 163 33.04 -20.54 -15.02
N THR A 164 32.67 -20.06 -13.81
CA THR A 164 32.84 -20.74 -12.50
C THR A 164 32.21 -19.92 -11.35
N ALA A 165 31.09 -20.45 -10.85
CA ALA A 165 30.54 -20.53 -9.49
C ALA A 165 30.88 -19.53 -8.34
N THR A 166 29.81 -19.24 -7.58
CA THR A 166 29.73 -19.11 -6.09
C THR A 166 29.48 -17.69 -5.54
N ALA A 167 28.20 -17.37 -5.29
CA ALA A 167 27.67 -16.86 -4.00
C ALA A 167 26.20 -16.46 -4.18
N THR A 168 25.28 -17.16 -3.52
CA THR A 168 23.91 -16.66 -3.26
C THR A 168 24.00 -15.52 -2.26
N ALA A 169 24.44 -14.35 -2.72
CA ALA A 169 24.32 -13.11 -1.98
C ALA A 169 23.02 -12.45 -2.45
N LEU A 170 22.11 -12.16 -1.51
CA LEU A 170 20.97 -11.29 -1.80
C LEU A 170 21.51 -10.00 -2.43
N PRO A 171 20.89 -9.47 -3.50
CA PRO A 171 21.41 -8.31 -4.20
C PRO A 171 21.48 -7.13 -3.24
N VAL A 172 22.66 -6.52 -3.11
CA VAL A 172 22.84 -5.32 -2.29
C VAL A 172 22.00 -4.19 -2.89
N VAL A 173 20.96 -3.78 -2.18
CA VAL A 173 20.10 -2.67 -2.59
C VAL A 173 20.84 -1.36 -2.36
N THR A 174 21.00 -0.54 -3.39
CA THR A 174 21.58 0.79 -3.26
C THR A 174 20.61 1.73 -2.54
N PRO A 175 21.04 2.46 -1.50
CA PRO A 175 20.16 3.38 -0.79
C PRO A 175 19.83 4.57 -1.70
N VAL A 176 18.55 4.76 -2.00
CA VAL A 176 18.06 5.95 -2.70
C VAL A 176 17.70 6.99 -1.64
N LYS A 177 18.42 8.12 -1.63
CA LYS A 177 18.08 9.26 -0.78
C LYS A 177 16.77 9.87 -1.26
N GLY A 178 15.75 9.87 -0.40
CA GLY A 178 14.42 10.38 -0.73
C GLY A 178 13.68 10.86 0.53
N PRO A 179 12.41 11.26 0.38
CA PRO A 179 11.62 11.82 1.48
C PRO A 179 11.31 10.81 2.60
N ALA A 180 11.41 9.51 2.31
CA ALA A 180 11.42 8.46 3.32
C ALA A 180 12.87 8.14 3.72
N SER A 181 13.20 8.44 4.98
CA SER A 181 14.53 8.20 5.55
C SER A 181 14.69 6.76 6.00
N ASP A 182 13.65 6.16 6.58
CA ASP A 182 13.68 4.76 7.01
C ASP A 182 12.30 4.08 6.96
N LEU A 183 12.29 2.76 6.87
CA LEU A 183 11.07 1.93 6.87
C LEU A 183 11.13 0.92 8.02
N TYR A 184 10.11 0.96 8.88
CA TYR A 184 9.96 0.09 10.05
C TYR A 184 8.87 -0.95 9.84
N PHE A 185 9.18 -2.20 10.17
CA PHE A 185 8.23 -3.31 10.15
C PHE A 185 7.80 -3.56 11.60
N ASN A 186 6.72 -2.91 12.02
CA ASN A 186 6.25 -2.98 13.40
C ASN A 186 5.66 -4.36 13.71
N ASN A 187 4.90 -4.90 12.76
CA ASN A 187 4.32 -6.24 12.86
C ASN A 187 4.37 -6.92 11.49
N PHE A 188 4.98 -8.10 11.40
CA PHE A 188 5.09 -8.86 10.15
C PHE A 188 4.79 -10.33 10.42
N VAL A 189 3.52 -10.71 10.20
CA VAL A 189 3.02 -12.07 10.44
C VAL A 189 2.78 -12.76 9.10
N VAL A 190 3.41 -13.92 8.94
CA VAL A 190 3.23 -14.80 7.80
C VAL A 190 2.25 -15.91 8.19
N GLN A 191 1.19 -16.10 7.41
CA GLN A 191 0.16 -17.10 7.63
C GLN A 191 0.15 -18.05 6.43
N LYS A 192 0.31 -19.35 6.68
CA LYS A 192 0.54 -20.40 5.67
C LYS A 192 -0.66 -21.32 5.50
#